data_AF-A0AAV4IZ94-F1
#
_entry.id   AF-A0AAV4IZ94-F1
#
_cell.length_a   1.000
_cell.length_b   1.000
_cell.length_c   1.000
_cell.angle_alpha   90.00
_cell.angle_beta   90.00
_cell.angle_gamma   90.00
#
_symmetry.space_group_name_H-M   'P 1'
#
loop_
_entity.id
_entity.type
_entity.pdbx_description
1 polymer ?
#
loop_
_entity_poly.entity_id
_entity_poly.type
_entity_poly.pdbx_seq_one_letter_code
_entity_poly.pdbx_strand_id
1 'polypeptide(L)'
;MNQPRLHQLKDGMLRNFTQLRRLGIRDSDLKQIAENVFDDLNYLQVLDFGNNTIVDYPVALIGISNETKIILQGNAFCKCLNFWLIQNASLTNATQVVPCMSGDGEMTEELAIFTDSLIQQCASIKIQAVDTVITASSGESVNVTCPFRNMDISWDVNNIESSWELITPEGQQARNPHIKITEISEADQCRKVTCNGANSTHTAQADSYLVIPCKLIKTV
;
A
#
# COMPACT_ATOMS: atom_id res chain seq x y z
N MET A 1 -12.77 6.89 -21.53
CA MET A 1 -12.45 5.93 -22.61
C MET A 1 -12.72 4.55 -22.03
N ASN A 2 -13.55 3.70 -22.64
CA ASN A 2 -13.80 2.37 -22.09
C ASN A 2 -12.77 1.39 -22.70
N GLN A 3 -11.77 0.98 -21.92
CA GLN A 3 -10.73 0.03 -22.36
C GLN A 3 -10.98 -1.34 -21.73
N PRO A 4 -11.54 -2.32 -22.46
CA PRO A 4 -12.13 -3.52 -21.87
C PRO A 4 -11.14 -4.54 -21.27
N ARG A 5 -9.86 -4.19 -21.01
CA ARG A 5 -8.84 -5.08 -20.42
C ARG A 5 -7.73 -4.34 -19.66
N LEU A 6 -8.03 -3.19 -19.07
CA LEU A 6 -7.01 -2.40 -18.38
C LEU A 6 -6.81 -2.90 -16.95
N HIS A 7 -5.91 -3.87 -16.78
CA HIS A 7 -5.66 -4.51 -15.48
C HIS A 7 -4.81 -3.68 -14.50
N GLN A 8 -4.00 -2.74 -15.01
CA GLN A 8 -3.11 -1.93 -14.17
C GLN A 8 -2.92 -0.53 -14.73
N LEU A 9 -2.95 0.45 -13.84
CA LEU A 9 -2.45 1.81 -14.09
C LEU A 9 -1.03 1.94 -13.52
N LYS A 10 -0.03 2.07 -14.39
CA LYS A 10 1.37 2.21 -14.01
C LYS A 10 1.76 3.68 -13.89
N ASP A 11 2.84 3.93 -13.15
CA ASP A 11 3.43 5.26 -13.05
C ASP A 11 3.71 5.87 -14.44
N GLY A 12 3.48 7.17 -14.56
CA GLY A 12 3.66 7.93 -15.80
C GLY A 12 2.66 7.65 -16.93
N MET A 13 1.74 6.68 -16.81
CA MET A 13 0.75 6.40 -17.87
C MET A 13 -0.15 7.61 -18.17
N LEU A 14 -0.43 8.42 -17.16
CA LEU A 14 -1.34 9.56 -17.27
C LEU A 14 -0.61 10.91 -17.33
N ARG A 15 0.73 10.91 -17.32
CA ARG A 15 1.58 12.10 -17.14
C ARG A 15 1.28 13.25 -18.09
N ASN A 16 1.02 12.91 -19.35
CA ASN A 16 0.80 13.90 -20.41
C ASN A 16 -0.64 14.41 -20.48
N PHE A 17 -1.56 13.83 -19.71
CA PHE A 17 -2.97 14.24 -19.70
C PHE A 17 -3.23 15.30 -18.62
N THR A 18 -2.38 16.31 -18.54
CA THR A 18 -2.42 17.32 -17.47
C THR A 18 -3.74 18.09 -17.41
N GLN A 19 -4.45 18.22 -18.53
CA GLN A 19 -5.75 18.90 -18.65
C GLN A 19 -6.96 17.96 -18.45
N LEU A 20 -6.73 16.71 -18.04
CA LEU A 20 -7.80 15.71 -17.91
C LEU A 20 -8.76 16.10 -16.79
N ARG A 21 -10.04 16.25 -17.14
CA ARG A 21 -11.11 16.56 -16.17
C ARG A 21 -11.90 15.35 -15.71
N ARG A 22 -11.96 14.30 -16.53
CA ARG A 22 -12.75 13.10 -16.26
C ARG A 22 -11.96 11.87 -16.68
N LEU A 23 -11.72 10.96 -15.76
CA LEU A 23 -11.13 9.66 -16.00
C LEU A 23 -12.15 8.59 -15.58
N GLY A 24 -12.55 7.75 -16.52
CA GLY A 24 -13.48 6.65 -16.28
C GLY A 24 -12.89 5.36 -16.85
N ILE A 25 -12.66 4.38 -15.97
CA ILE A 25 -12.22 3.02 -16.26
C ILE A 25 -13.15 2.11 -15.46
N ARG A 26 -14.28 1.75 -16.05
CA ARG A 26 -15.33 0.95 -15.41
C ARG A 26 -15.39 -0.43 -16.04
N ASP A 27 -15.75 -1.46 -15.28
CA ASP A 27 -16.00 -2.82 -15.82
C ASP A 27 -14.82 -3.33 -16.67
N SER A 28 -13.58 -3.11 -16.20
CA SER A 28 -12.34 -3.30 -16.98
C SER A 28 -11.31 -4.22 -16.31
N ASP A 29 -11.68 -4.92 -15.24
CA ASP A 29 -10.80 -5.77 -14.43
C ASP A 29 -9.53 -5.05 -13.95
N LEU A 30 -9.64 -3.76 -13.63
CA LEU A 30 -8.55 -2.99 -13.03
C LEU A 30 -8.25 -3.55 -11.63
N LYS A 31 -7.00 -3.95 -11.38
CA LYS A 31 -6.57 -4.58 -10.13
C LYS A 31 -5.58 -3.73 -9.34
N GLN A 32 -4.72 -3.01 -10.05
CA GLN A 32 -3.58 -2.30 -9.47
C GLN A 32 -3.49 -0.88 -10.00
N ILE A 33 -3.22 0.05 -9.10
CA ILE A 33 -3.06 1.47 -9.41
C ILE A 33 -1.77 1.93 -8.73
N ALA A 34 -0.84 2.48 -9.51
CA ALA A 34 0.40 3.02 -8.97
C ALA A 34 0.15 4.28 -8.11
N GLU A 35 0.98 4.48 -7.09
CA GLU A 35 0.84 5.56 -6.12
C GLU A 35 0.79 6.95 -6.79
N ASN A 36 1.70 7.21 -7.73
CA ASN A 36 1.91 8.53 -8.31
C ASN A 36 1.12 8.75 -9.62
N VAL A 37 0.16 7.89 -9.94
CA VAL A 37 -0.52 7.94 -11.24
C VAL A 37 -1.34 9.23 -11.44
N PHE A 38 -1.68 9.93 -10.36
CA PHE A 38 -2.53 11.12 -10.38
C PHE A 38 -1.75 12.44 -10.24
N ASP A 39 -0.44 12.41 -9.99
CA ASP A 39 0.37 13.59 -9.61
C ASP A 39 0.25 14.75 -10.60
N ASP A 40 0.12 14.45 -11.90
CA ASP A 40 0.05 15.45 -12.96
C ASP A 40 -1.38 15.86 -13.34
N LEU A 41 -2.41 15.24 -12.75
CA LEU A 41 -3.83 15.43 -13.10
C LEU A 41 -4.51 16.54 -12.29
N ASN A 42 -3.91 17.73 -12.33
CA ASN A 42 -4.29 18.88 -11.51
C ASN A 42 -5.72 19.43 -11.75
N TYR A 43 -6.38 19.05 -12.85
CA TYR A 43 -7.73 19.51 -13.19
C TYR A 43 -8.78 18.39 -13.14
N LEU A 44 -8.43 17.25 -12.54
CA LEU A 44 -9.34 16.12 -12.46
C LEU A 44 -10.55 16.50 -11.58
N GLN A 45 -11.75 16.22 -12.10
CA GLN A 45 -13.01 16.54 -11.44
C GLN A 45 -13.83 15.28 -11.16
N VAL A 46 -13.67 14.24 -12.00
CA VAL A 46 -14.35 12.95 -11.83
C VAL A 46 -13.37 11.82 -12.10
N LEU A 47 -13.28 10.90 -11.15
CA LEU A 47 -12.59 9.63 -11.25
C LEU A 47 -13.60 8.50 -11.04
N ASP A 48 -13.83 7.68 -12.05
CA ASP A 48 -14.74 6.53 -11.99
C ASP A 48 -13.99 5.23 -12.27
N PHE A 49 -13.76 4.47 -11.19
CA PHE A 49 -13.20 3.12 -11.23
C PHE A 49 -14.20 2.06 -10.77
N GLY A 50 -15.50 2.34 -10.87
CA GLY A 50 -16.52 1.41 -10.40
C GLY A 50 -16.46 0.06 -11.12
N ASN A 51 -16.95 -0.98 -10.45
CA ASN A 51 -17.06 -2.35 -10.94
C ASN A 51 -15.74 -2.88 -11.52
N ASN A 52 -14.67 -2.78 -10.76
CA ASN A 52 -13.41 -3.43 -11.09
C ASN A 52 -13.05 -4.45 -10.00
N THR A 53 -11.81 -4.93 -10.01
CA THR A 53 -11.31 -5.90 -9.01
C THR A 53 -10.15 -5.31 -8.23
N ILE A 54 -10.25 -4.01 -7.90
CA ILE A 54 -9.23 -3.29 -7.15
C ILE A 54 -9.20 -3.83 -5.73
N VAL A 55 -8.01 -4.22 -5.28
CA VAL A 55 -7.78 -4.76 -3.94
C VAL A 55 -6.87 -3.87 -3.10
N ASP A 56 -6.02 -3.06 -3.74
CA ASP A 56 -5.09 -2.13 -3.11
C ASP A 56 -5.25 -0.75 -3.75
N TYR A 57 -5.48 0.25 -2.91
CA TYR A 57 -5.70 1.63 -3.37
C TYR A 57 -4.54 2.52 -2.97
N PRO A 58 -4.11 3.42 -3.86
CA PRO A 58 -3.03 4.34 -3.56
C PRO A 58 -3.52 5.44 -2.61
N VAL A 59 -2.66 5.83 -1.66
CA VAL A 59 -2.93 6.90 -0.69
C VAL A 59 -3.12 8.24 -1.41
N ALA A 60 -2.52 8.41 -2.59
CA ALA A 60 -2.73 9.56 -3.46
C ALA A 60 -4.21 9.89 -3.76
N LEU A 61 -5.14 8.93 -3.67
CA LEU A 61 -6.58 9.20 -3.78
C LEU A 61 -7.07 10.16 -2.68
N ILE A 62 -6.47 10.13 -1.48
CA ILE A 62 -6.73 11.13 -0.42
C ILE A 62 -6.39 12.52 -0.95
N GLY A 63 -5.22 12.69 -1.57
CA GLY A 63 -4.75 13.98 -2.07
C GLY A 63 -5.70 14.62 -3.08
N ILE A 64 -6.33 13.82 -3.94
CA ILE A 64 -7.26 14.32 -4.96
C ILE A 64 -8.73 14.36 -4.51
N SER A 65 -9.08 13.71 -3.39
CA SER A 65 -10.46 13.53 -2.91
C SER A 65 -11.21 14.83 -2.58
N ASN A 66 -10.49 15.91 -2.27
CA ASN A 66 -11.12 17.19 -1.91
C ASN A 66 -11.77 17.90 -3.10
N GLU A 67 -11.20 17.74 -4.29
CA GLU A 67 -11.62 18.47 -5.50
C GLU A 67 -12.13 17.53 -6.62
N THR A 68 -11.94 16.22 -6.45
CA THR A 68 -12.36 15.19 -7.41
C THR A 68 -13.49 14.34 -6.84
N LYS A 69 -14.58 14.19 -7.60
CA LYS A 69 -15.59 13.17 -7.33
C LYS A 69 -15.03 11.79 -7.66
N ILE A 70 -14.82 10.96 -6.64
CA ILE A 70 -14.30 9.59 -6.79
C ILE A 70 -15.43 8.57 -6.66
N ILE A 71 -15.46 7.59 -7.56
CA ILE A 71 -16.50 6.57 -7.70
C ILE A 71 -15.80 5.21 -7.70
N LEU A 72 -15.95 4.44 -6.61
CA LEU A 72 -15.26 3.15 -6.40
C LEU A 72 -16.22 1.97 -6.18
N GLN A 73 -17.54 2.14 -6.31
CA GLN A 73 -18.50 1.06 -6.00
C GLN A 73 -18.20 -0.22 -6.80
N GLY A 74 -18.53 -1.37 -6.24
CA GLY A 74 -18.31 -2.66 -6.91
C GLY A 74 -16.84 -3.10 -6.96
N ASN A 75 -15.97 -2.52 -6.12
CA ASN A 75 -14.63 -3.02 -5.83
C ASN A 75 -14.55 -3.51 -4.37
N ALA A 76 -13.48 -4.23 -4.01
CA ALA A 76 -13.25 -4.70 -2.64
C ALA A 76 -12.50 -3.66 -1.80
N PHE A 77 -12.75 -3.63 -0.49
CA PHE A 77 -12.15 -2.66 0.44
C PHE A 77 -11.63 -3.29 1.74
N CYS A 78 -11.79 -4.60 1.91
CA CYS A 78 -11.63 -5.33 3.17
C CYS A 78 -10.18 -5.60 3.63
N LYS A 79 -9.21 -4.78 3.20
CA LYS A 79 -7.81 -4.87 3.67
C LYS A 79 -7.54 -3.75 4.67
N CYS A 80 -6.76 -4.03 5.73
CA CYS A 80 -6.35 -3.00 6.69
C CYS A 80 -5.60 -1.84 6.02
N LEU A 81 -4.83 -2.09 4.95
CA LEU A 81 -4.14 -1.03 4.19
C LEU A 81 -5.11 -0.05 3.52
N ASN A 82 -6.36 -0.45 3.29
CA ASN A 82 -7.42 0.41 2.72
C ASN A 82 -8.27 1.07 3.82
N PHE A 83 -7.90 0.92 5.09
CA PHE A 83 -8.69 1.44 6.20
C PHE A 83 -8.92 2.96 6.12
N TRP A 84 -7.95 3.72 5.60
CA TRP A 84 -8.09 5.15 5.35
C TRP A 84 -9.24 5.50 4.38
N LEU A 85 -9.59 4.61 3.43
CA LEU A 85 -10.76 4.80 2.56
C LEU A 85 -12.06 4.64 3.33
N ILE A 86 -12.11 3.67 4.23
CA ILE A 86 -13.28 3.35 5.04
C ILE A 86 -13.55 4.49 6.04
N GLN A 87 -12.49 5.11 6.56
CA GLN A 87 -12.62 6.33 7.39
C GLN A 87 -13.09 7.56 6.60
N ASN A 88 -12.91 7.58 5.27
CA ASN A 88 -13.25 8.71 4.44
C ASN A 88 -14.65 8.54 3.82
N ALA A 89 -15.67 9.02 4.53
CA ALA A 89 -17.08 8.89 4.13
C ALA A 89 -17.38 9.48 2.74
N SER A 90 -16.60 10.47 2.28
CA SER A 90 -16.73 11.08 0.95
C SER A 90 -16.31 10.15 -0.19
N LEU A 91 -15.47 9.15 0.08
CA LEU A 91 -14.91 8.24 -0.92
C LEU A 91 -15.64 6.91 -1.02
N THR A 92 -16.21 6.44 0.07
CA THR A 92 -16.79 5.09 0.15
C THR A 92 -18.31 5.08 0.20
N ASN A 93 -18.98 6.24 0.37
CA ASN A 93 -20.43 6.34 0.57
C ASN A 93 -20.96 5.29 1.57
N ALA A 94 -20.09 4.89 2.51
CA ALA A 94 -20.24 3.65 3.25
C ALA A 94 -21.25 3.85 4.38
N THR A 95 -22.49 3.46 4.10
CA THR A 95 -23.25 2.65 5.05
C THR A 95 -22.34 1.53 5.57
N GLN A 96 -22.50 1.10 6.82
CA GLN A 96 -21.66 0.18 7.61
C GLN A 96 -21.23 -1.18 6.97
N VAL A 97 -21.53 -1.40 5.69
CA VAL A 97 -21.22 -2.58 4.89
C VAL A 97 -20.06 -2.24 3.95
N VAL A 98 -18.90 -2.85 4.19
CA VAL A 98 -17.71 -2.70 3.35
C VAL A 98 -17.63 -3.91 2.40
N PRO A 99 -17.68 -3.72 1.07
CA PRO A 99 -17.58 -4.82 0.13
C PRO A 99 -16.28 -5.61 0.27
N CYS A 100 -16.40 -6.93 0.36
CA CYS A 100 -15.28 -7.86 0.52
C CYS A 100 -15.22 -8.79 -0.68
N MET A 101 -14.02 -9.25 -1.05
CA MET A 101 -13.87 -10.37 -1.98
C MET A 101 -13.63 -11.63 -1.15
N SER A 102 -14.50 -12.62 -1.30
CA SER A 102 -14.33 -13.91 -0.60
C SER A 102 -13.19 -14.71 -1.22
N GLY A 103 -12.75 -15.77 -0.52
CA GLY A 103 -11.72 -16.68 -1.01
C GLY A 103 -12.06 -17.35 -2.37
N ASP A 104 -13.35 -17.42 -2.70
CA ASP A 104 -13.86 -17.99 -3.95
C ASP A 104 -13.96 -16.96 -5.08
N GLY A 105 -13.52 -15.72 -4.84
CA GLY A 105 -13.50 -14.65 -5.84
C GLY A 105 -14.86 -13.98 -6.09
N GLU A 106 -15.88 -14.33 -5.32
CA GLU A 106 -17.16 -13.63 -5.34
C GLU A 106 -17.11 -12.38 -4.46
N MET A 107 -17.73 -11.30 -4.95
CA MET A 107 -17.99 -10.11 -4.14
C MET A 107 -19.07 -10.47 -3.13
N THR A 108 -18.71 -10.56 -1.85
CA THR A 108 -19.69 -10.73 -0.79
C THR A 108 -20.03 -9.35 -0.22
N GLU A 109 -21.33 -9.07 -0.09
CA GLU A 109 -21.84 -8.02 0.80
C GLU A 109 -21.80 -8.51 2.25
N GLU A 110 -20.79 -9.31 2.61
CA GLU A 110 -20.64 -9.76 3.97
C GLU A 110 -20.24 -8.55 4.80
N LEU A 111 -20.97 -8.36 5.88
CA LEU A 111 -20.79 -7.30 6.85
C LEU A 111 -19.37 -7.44 7.44
N ALA A 112 -18.36 -6.87 6.79
CA ALA A 112 -17.20 -6.39 7.51
C ALA A 112 -17.68 -5.19 8.31
N ILE A 113 -18.44 -5.47 9.39
CA ILE A 113 -18.56 -4.54 10.49
C ILE A 113 -17.13 -4.42 10.96
N PHE A 114 -16.47 -3.36 10.52
CA PHE A 114 -15.26 -2.90 11.16
C PHE A 114 -15.68 -2.49 12.57
N THR A 115 -15.65 -3.47 13.48
CA THR A 115 -15.90 -3.23 14.90
C THR A 115 -14.85 -2.24 15.38
N ASP A 116 -15.15 -1.46 16.42
CA ASP A 116 -14.17 -0.52 16.99
C ASP A 116 -12.83 -1.21 17.32
N SER A 117 -12.86 -2.52 17.64
CA SER A 117 -11.68 -3.35 17.84
C SER A 117 -10.90 -3.63 16.54
N LEU A 118 -11.56 -3.99 15.44
CA LEU A 118 -10.90 -4.20 14.15
C LEU A 118 -10.39 -2.88 13.55
N ILE A 119 -11.14 -1.80 13.75
CA ILE A 119 -10.70 -0.43 13.47
C ILE A 119 -9.44 -0.12 14.26
N GLN A 120 -9.39 -0.39 15.56
CA GLN A 120 -8.22 -0.15 16.39
C GLN A 120 -7.02 -1.00 15.98
N GLN A 121 -7.23 -2.22 15.51
CA GLN A 121 -6.19 -3.11 14.97
C GLN A 121 -5.65 -2.63 13.61
N CYS A 122 -6.48 -2.05 12.75
CA CYS A 122 -6.00 -1.45 11.50
C CYS A 122 -5.47 0.00 11.71
N ALA A 123 -5.97 0.75 12.70
CA ALA A 123 -5.59 2.14 13.00
C ALA A 123 -4.30 2.28 13.84
N SER A 124 -3.83 1.20 14.45
CA SER A 124 -2.48 1.13 15.03
C SER A 124 -1.39 1.21 13.95
N ILE A 125 -1.75 1.04 12.67
CA ILE A 125 -0.97 1.44 11.50
C ILE A 125 -1.18 2.95 11.29
N LYS A 126 -0.45 3.78 12.05
CA LYS A 126 -0.41 5.22 11.78
C LYS A 126 0.57 5.47 10.62
N ILE A 127 0.04 5.83 9.46
CA ILE A 127 0.82 6.31 8.32
C ILE A 127 1.46 7.65 8.69
N GLN A 128 2.71 7.64 9.11
CA GLN A 128 3.47 8.86 9.34
C GLN A 128 4.91 8.69 8.85
N ALA A 129 5.14 9.22 7.64
CA ALA A 129 6.42 9.43 6.97
C ALA A 129 7.21 8.19 6.49
N VAL A 130 7.02 7.88 5.19
CA VAL A 130 7.79 6.95 4.36
C VAL A 130 7.70 5.48 4.81
N ASP A 131 6.47 5.05 5.06
CA ASP A 131 6.20 3.64 5.32
C ASP A 131 6.32 2.84 4.02
N THR A 132 7.31 1.95 3.95
CA THR A 132 7.53 1.11 2.76
C THR A 132 6.97 -0.28 2.99
N VAL A 133 6.12 -0.76 2.08
CA VAL A 133 5.63 -2.14 2.11
C VAL A 133 6.63 -3.05 1.40
N ILE A 134 7.06 -4.11 2.09
CA ILE A 134 8.00 -5.09 1.56
C ILE A 134 7.26 -6.40 1.37
N THR A 135 6.98 -6.75 0.11
CA THR A 135 6.36 -8.03 -0.22
C THR A 135 7.43 -9.12 -0.29
N ALA A 136 7.24 -10.20 0.46
CA ALA A 136 8.18 -11.32 0.52
C ALA A 136 7.44 -12.65 0.54
N SER A 137 7.98 -13.70 -0.06
CA SER A 137 7.42 -15.05 0.08
C SER A 137 8.01 -15.78 1.28
N SER A 138 7.23 -16.70 1.87
CA SER A 138 7.74 -17.60 2.92
C SER A 138 8.97 -18.39 2.44
N GLY A 139 10.07 -18.25 3.17
CA GLY A 139 11.41 -18.79 2.88
C GLY A 139 12.32 -17.89 2.03
N GLU A 140 11.84 -16.74 1.55
CA GLU A 140 12.63 -15.79 0.77
C GLU A 140 13.56 -14.96 1.66
N SER A 141 14.52 -14.27 1.05
CA SER A 141 15.31 -13.23 1.72
C SER A 141 15.09 -11.89 1.04
N VAL A 142 14.89 -10.82 1.82
CA VAL A 142 14.65 -9.47 1.29
C VAL A 142 15.60 -8.45 1.89
N ASN A 143 15.95 -7.45 1.08
CA ASN A 143 16.77 -6.34 1.51
C ASN A 143 15.87 -5.15 1.86
N VAL A 144 16.04 -4.64 3.08
CA VAL A 144 15.34 -3.48 3.63
C VAL A 144 16.29 -2.28 3.62
N THR A 145 15.97 -1.25 2.86
CA THR A 145 16.81 -0.04 2.72
C THR A 145 16.18 1.16 3.40
N CYS A 146 16.99 2.00 4.04
CA CYS A 146 16.51 3.24 4.65
C CYS A 146 16.51 4.39 3.63
N PRO A 147 15.43 5.19 3.54
CA PRO A 147 15.31 6.27 2.54
C PRO A 147 16.18 7.50 2.85
N PHE A 148 16.71 7.62 4.06
CA PHE A 148 17.47 8.79 4.49
C PHE A 148 18.87 8.84 3.88
N ARG A 149 19.34 10.05 3.57
CA ARG A 149 20.69 10.32 3.02
C ARG A 149 21.41 11.31 3.93
N ASN A 150 22.73 11.17 4.06
CA ASN A 150 23.58 12.05 4.89
C ASN A 150 23.16 12.09 6.37
N MET A 151 22.71 10.95 6.89
CA MET A 151 22.33 10.75 8.28
C MET A 151 23.00 9.47 8.80
N ASP A 152 23.29 9.43 10.09
CA ASP A 152 23.69 8.22 10.78
C ASP A 152 22.46 7.33 10.93
N ILE A 153 22.52 6.12 10.38
CA ILE A 153 21.39 5.20 10.31
C ILE A 153 21.50 4.13 11.39
N SER A 154 20.42 3.92 12.13
CA SER A 154 20.23 2.78 13.02
C SER A 154 18.92 2.06 12.73
N TRP A 155 18.81 0.81 13.15
CA TRP A 155 17.69 -0.06 12.84
C TRP A 155 17.10 -0.68 14.11
N ASP A 156 15.78 -0.72 14.19
CA ASP A 156 15.03 -1.51 15.17
C ASP A 156 14.27 -2.63 14.44
N VAL A 157 14.70 -3.85 14.72
CA VAL A 157 14.25 -5.11 14.11
C VAL A 157 13.84 -6.13 15.17
N ASN A 158 13.65 -5.70 16.42
CA ASN A 158 13.32 -6.59 17.53
C ASN A 158 11.98 -7.30 17.35
N ASN A 159 11.12 -6.77 16.49
CA ASN A 159 9.83 -7.36 16.20
C ASN A 159 9.92 -8.48 15.15
N ILE A 160 11.05 -8.69 14.47
CA ILE A 160 11.20 -9.73 13.42
C ILE A 160 11.63 -11.07 14.04
N GLU A 161 10.93 -12.16 13.68
CA GLU A 161 11.26 -13.53 14.10
C GLU A 161 12.29 -14.18 13.20
N SER A 162 12.24 -13.90 11.89
CA SER A 162 13.24 -14.39 10.95
C SER A 162 14.64 -13.85 11.24
N SER A 163 15.62 -14.62 10.80
CA SER A 163 17.02 -14.24 10.90
C SER A 163 17.31 -13.01 10.05
N TRP A 164 18.20 -12.14 10.52
CA TRP A 164 18.57 -10.92 9.79
C TRP A 164 20.05 -10.57 10.00
N GLU A 165 20.61 -9.85 9.03
CA GLU A 165 21.98 -9.36 9.04
C GLU A 165 22.05 -7.89 8.60
N LEU A 166 22.92 -7.10 9.26
CA LEU A 166 23.22 -5.73 8.84
C LEU A 166 24.32 -5.76 7.78
N ILE A 167 24.04 -5.23 6.60
CA ILE A 167 24.99 -5.13 5.50
C ILE A 167 25.49 -3.69 5.39
N THR A 168 26.78 -3.50 5.65
CA THR A 168 27.52 -2.24 5.46
C THR A 168 28.39 -2.34 4.21
N PRO A 169 28.04 -1.67 3.10
CA PRO A 169 28.86 -1.70 1.89
C PRO A 169 30.21 -1.02 2.11
N GLU A 170 31.31 -1.68 1.73
CA GLU A 170 32.66 -1.12 1.77
C GLU A 170 33.10 -0.60 0.39
N GLY A 171 33.82 0.53 0.36
CA GLY A 171 34.44 1.09 -0.85
C GLY A 171 33.93 2.47 -1.29
N GLN A 172 34.55 3.05 -2.33
CA GLN A 172 34.34 4.44 -2.78
C GLN A 172 32.96 4.71 -3.44
N GLN A 173 32.10 3.69 -3.55
CA GLN A 173 30.70 3.77 -4.01
C GLN A 173 29.72 3.13 -3.00
N ALA A 174 30.06 3.16 -1.70
CA ALA A 174 29.24 2.55 -0.66
C ALA A 174 27.78 3.06 -0.71
N ARG A 175 26.84 2.15 -0.94
CA ARG A 175 25.40 2.39 -0.70
C ARG A 175 25.18 2.56 0.80
N ASN A 176 24.05 3.18 1.18
CA ASN A 176 23.62 3.23 2.57
C ASN A 176 23.57 1.81 3.20
N PRO A 177 23.88 1.69 4.51
CA PRO A 177 23.72 0.42 5.21
C PRO A 177 22.25 -0.04 5.14
N HIS A 178 22.06 -1.34 4.93
CA HIS A 178 20.74 -1.95 4.77
C HIS A 178 20.67 -3.26 5.54
N ILE A 179 19.46 -3.68 5.90
CA ILE A 179 19.24 -4.97 6.54
C ILE A 179 18.86 -5.99 5.48
N LYS A 180 19.35 -7.21 5.64
CA LYS A 180 18.87 -8.36 4.88
C LYS A 180 18.19 -9.32 5.85
N ILE A 181 16.90 -9.55 5.64
CA ILE A 181 16.11 -10.53 6.38
C ILE A 181 16.15 -11.81 5.57
N THR A 182 16.47 -12.93 6.20
CA THR A 182 16.67 -14.24 5.57
C THR A 182 15.69 -15.25 6.09
N GLU A 183 15.28 -16.19 5.23
CA GLU A 183 14.34 -17.25 5.57
C GLU A 183 13.05 -16.70 6.22
N ILE A 184 12.38 -15.80 5.49
CA ILE A 184 11.21 -15.07 5.98
C ILE A 184 10.11 -16.05 6.40
N SER A 185 9.72 -15.97 7.68
CA SER A 185 8.68 -16.78 8.30
C SER A 185 7.32 -16.13 8.10
N GLU A 186 6.27 -16.92 7.91
CA GLU A 186 4.89 -16.42 7.86
C GLU A 186 4.49 -15.69 9.16
N ALA A 187 5.16 -15.98 10.27
CA ALA A 187 4.97 -15.29 11.54
C ALA A 187 5.37 -13.80 11.48
N ASP A 188 6.18 -13.40 10.49
CA ASP A 188 6.58 -12.01 10.26
C ASP A 188 5.54 -11.19 9.47
N GLN A 189 4.37 -11.76 9.18
CA GLN A 189 3.27 -11.04 8.56
C GLN A 189 2.91 -9.76 9.33
N CYS A 190 2.89 -8.64 8.63
CA CYS A 190 2.62 -7.29 9.15
C CYS A 190 3.61 -6.82 10.23
N ARG A 191 4.73 -7.52 10.44
CA ARG A 191 5.74 -7.07 11.39
C ARG A 191 6.55 -5.92 10.81
N LYS A 192 7.07 -5.11 11.72
CA LYS A 192 7.63 -3.80 11.44
C LYS A 192 9.13 -3.80 11.62
N VAL A 193 9.82 -3.22 10.65
CA VAL A 193 11.22 -2.82 10.70
C VAL A 193 11.26 -1.30 10.71
N THR A 194 11.97 -0.71 11.67
CA THR A 194 12.11 0.73 11.76
C THR A 194 13.55 1.13 11.46
N CYS A 195 13.75 2.10 10.57
CA CYS A 195 15.04 2.77 10.41
C CYS A 195 14.98 4.19 10.97
N ASN A 196 15.98 4.54 11.77
CA ASN A 196 16.13 5.85 12.37
C ASN A 196 17.35 6.54 11.75
N GLY A 197 17.19 7.79 11.35
CA GLY A 197 18.27 8.66 10.87
C GLY A 197 18.50 9.79 11.86
N ALA A 198 19.76 10.06 12.19
CA ALA A 198 20.14 11.21 13.03
C ALA A 198 21.29 12.00 12.41
N ASN A 199 21.30 13.32 12.64
CA ASN A 199 22.45 14.19 12.45
C ASN A 199 22.45 15.24 13.57
N SER A 200 23.48 16.09 13.62
CA SER A 200 23.67 17.18 14.59
C SER A 200 22.49 18.13 14.81
N THR A 201 21.49 18.16 13.92
CA THR A 201 20.37 19.12 13.98
C THR A 201 18.99 18.50 14.11
N HIS A 202 18.77 17.28 13.60
CA HIS A 202 17.44 16.67 13.52
C HIS A 202 17.53 15.14 13.57
N THR A 203 16.42 14.51 13.93
CA THR A 203 16.19 13.06 13.83
C THR A 203 15.01 12.79 12.89
N ALA A 204 15.01 11.61 12.26
CA ALA A 204 13.96 11.14 11.37
C ALA A 204 13.76 9.63 11.56
N GLN A 205 12.55 9.14 11.29
CA GLN A 205 12.21 7.72 11.39
C GLN A 205 11.38 7.33 10.15
N ALA A 206 11.64 6.14 9.61
CA ALA A 206 10.84 5.53 8.56
C ALA A 206 10.60 4.06 8.92
N ASP A 207 9.34 3.62 8.76
CA ASP A 207 8.95 2.25 9.06
C ASP A 207 8.82 1.43 7.76
N SER A 208 8.97 0.12 7.87
CA SER A 208 8.77 -0.82 6.78
C SER A 208 8.02 -2.03 7.29
N TYR A 209 7.02 -2.46 6.54
CA TYR A 209 6.13 -3.56 6.95
C TYR A 209 6.30 -4.74 6.02
N LEU A 210 6.53 -5.92 6.60
CA LEU A 210 6.59 -7.17 5.85
C LEU A 210 5.17 -7.63 5.51
N VAL A 211 4.92 -7.87 4.23
CA VAL A 211 3.69 -8.47 3.73
C VAL A 211 4.06 -9.77 3.04
N ILE A 212 3.58 -10.86 3.61
CA ILE A 212 3.86 -12.22 3.17
C ILE A 212 2.58 -12.76 2.55
N PRO A 213 2.45 -12.79 1.21
CA PRO A 213 1.29 -13.34 0.57
C PRO A 213 1.13 -14.80 0.99
N CYS A 214 -0.05 -15.17 1.50
CA CYS A 214 -0.36 -16.57 1.79
C CYS A 214 -0.08 -17.42 0.54
N LYS A 215 0.69 -18.49 0.68
CA LYS A 215 0.78 -19.49 -0.39
C LYS A 215 -0.62 -20.09 -0.56
N LEU A 216 -1.19 -19.95 -1.75
CA LEU A 216 -2.36 -20.74 -2.14
C LEU A 216 -1.95 -22.21 -2.07
N ILE A 217 -2.35 -22.90 -1.00
CA ILE A 217 -2.24 -24.35 -0.91
C ILE A 217 -3.19 -24.88 -1.97
N LYS A 218 -2.63 -25.36 -3.09
CA LYS A 218 -3.41 -26.19 -4.01
C LYS A 218 -3.67 -27.51 -3.29
N THR A 219 -4.87 -27.67 -2.74
CA THR A 219 -5.38 -28.99 -2.38
C THR A 219 -5.49 -29.79 -3.68
N VAL A 220 -4.69 -30.86 -3.76
CA VAL A 220 -4.68 -31.86 -4.84
C VAL A 220 -5.93 -32.73 -4.75
#